data_AF-A0A382M9M5-F1
#
_entry.id   AF-A0A382M9M5-F1
#
_cell.length_a   1.000
_cell.length_b   1.000
_cell.length_c   1.000
_cell.angle_alpha   90.00
_cell.angle_beta   90.00
_cell.angle_gamma   90.00
#
_symmetry.space_group_name_H-M   'P 1'
#
loop_
_entity.id
_entity.type
_entity.pdbx_description
1 polymer ?
#
loop_
_entity_poly.entity_id
_entity_poly.type
_entity_poly.pdbx_seq_one_letter_code
_entity_poly.pdbx_strand_id
1 'polypeptide(L)' 'MSRATNKITVKGARQHNLKNIDVEIPRNKLIVITGLSGSGKSSLAFDT' A
#
# COMPACT_ATOMS: atom_id res chain seq x y z
N MET A 1 -23.54 16.10 0.03
CA MET A 1 -22.13 16.14 0.46
C MET A 1 -21.49 14.80 0.16
N SER A 2 -20.63 14.71 -0.85
CA SER A 2 -19.88 13.48 -1.13
C SER A 2 -18.87 13.25 -0.01
N ARG A 3 -19.03 12.17 0.77
CA ARG A 3 -17.98 11.72 1.69
C ARG A 3 -16.83 11.19 0.83
N ALA A 4 -15.86 12.04 0.53
CA ALA A 4 -14.60 11.59 -0.04
C ALA A 4 -14.06 10.47 0.86
N THR A 5 -13.77 9.30 0.28
CA THR A 5 -13.20 8.20 1.03
C THR A 5 -11.82 8.64 1.54
N ASN A 6 -11.68 8.73 2.87
CA ASN A 6 -10.46 9.23 3.53
C ASN A 6 -9.27 8.25 3.45
N LYS A 7 -9.40 7.16 2.70
CA LYS A 7 -8.37 6.13 2.54
C LYS A 7 -8.40 5.51 1.14
N ILE A 8 -7.23 5.04 0.71
CA ILE A 8 -7.00 4.14 -0.41
C ILE A 8 -6.91 2.74 0.17
N THR A 9 -7.62 1.78 -0.42
CA THR A 9 -7.60 0.39 0.04
C THR A 9 -7.01 -0.48 -1.06
N VAL A 10 -5.95 -1.23 -0.73
CA VAL A 10 -5.38 -2.28 -1.57
C VAL A 10 -5.80 -3.61 -0.96
N LYS A 11 -6.42 -4.48 -1.75
CA LYS A 11 -6.90 -5.79 -1.31
C LYS A 11 -6.17 -6.90 -2.03
N GLY A 12 -5.71 -7.90 -1.28
CA GLY A 12 -5.05 -9.10 -1.80
C GLY A 12 -3.80 -8.83 -2.65
N ALA A 13 -2.98 -7.85 -2.24
CA ALA A 13 -1.74 -7.50 -2.93
C ALA A 13 -0.78 -8.69 -2.91
N ARG A 14 -0.38 -9.15 -4.10
CA ARG A 14 0.36 -10.40 -4.30
C ARG A 14 1.39 -10.35 -5.43
N GLN A 15 1.81 -9.15 -5.81
CA GLN A 15 2.86 -8.95 -6.80
C GLN A 15 4.23 -9.24 -6.16
N HIS A 16 5.09 -9.98 -6.87
CA HIS A 16 6.42 -10.38 -6.41
C HIS A 16 6.39 -11.05 -5.02
N ASN A 17 7.06 -10.44 -4.03
CA ASN A 17 7.22 -10.98 -2.68
C ASN A 17 6.00 -10.73 -1.76
N LEU A 18 4.93 -10.09 -2.26
CA LEU A 18 3.75 -9.79 -1.44
C LEU A 18 2.92 -11.06 -1.19
N LYS A 19 2.56 -11.28 0.07
CA LYS A 19 1.91 -12.52 0.53
C LYS A 19 0.39 -12.35 0.70
N ASN A 20 -0.29 -11.91 -0.36
CA ASN A 20 -1.74 -11.66 -0.37
C ASN A 20 -2.18 -10.72 0.78
N ILE A 21 -1.60 -9.52 0.83
CA ILE A 21 -1.81 -8.58 1.93
C ILE A 21 -2.89 -7.55 1.62
N ASP A 22 -3.61 -7.14 2.66
CA ASP A 22 -4.56 -6.03 2.63
C ASP A 22 -3.91 -4.80 3.28
N VAL A 23 -4.01 -3.64 2.63
CA VAL A 23 -3.44 -2.38 3.12
C VAL A 23 -4.44 -1.24 2.99
N GLU A 24 -4.53 -0.41 4.02
CA GLU A 24 -5.29 0.84 4.00
C GLU A 24 -4.32 2.02 4.16
N ILE A 25 -4.36 2.95 3.20
CA ILE A 25 -3.47 4.12 3.15
C ILE A 25 -4.34 5.37 3.29
N PRO A 26 -4.21 6.16 4.36
CA PRO A 26 -5.01 7.37 4.52
C PRO A 26 -4.65 8.40 3.44
N ARG A 27 -5.67 9.04 2.85
CA ARG A 27 -5.48 10.10 1.86
C ARG A 27 -5.01 11.39 2.51
N ASN A 28 -4.41 12.28 1.70
CA ASN A 28 -3.98 13.63 2.11
C ASN A 28 -2.96 13.64 3.26
N LYS A 29 -2.12 12.61 3.32
CA LYS A 29 -1.03 12.49 4.30
C LYS A 29 0.25 12.09 3.59
N LEU A 30 1.39 12.52 4.14
CA LEU A 30 2.69 11.97 3.78
C LEU A 30 2.82 10.59 4.43
N ILE A 31 3.03 9.56 3.61
CA ILE A 31 3.15 8.17 4.07
C ILE A 31 4.55 7.67 3.76
N VAL A 32 5.17 7.04 4.77
CA VAL A 32 6.50 6.43 4.64
C VAL A 32 6.34 4.92 4.70
N ILE A 33 6.79 4.23 3.65
CA ILE A 33 6.84 2.76 3.60
C ILE A 33 8.28 2.34 3.88
N THR A 34 8.52 1.68 5.02
CA THR A 34 9.84 1.27 5.50
C THR A 34 9.89 -0.22 5.85
N GLY A 35 11.09 -0.74 6.11
CA GLY A 35 11.35 -2.17 6.38
C GLY A 35 12.63 -2.68 5.71
N LEU A 36 13.07 -3.86 6.15
CA LEU A 36 14.30 -4.54 5.67
C LEU A 36 14.33 -4.72 4.14
N SER A 37 15.52 -4.86 3.56
CA SER A 37 15.64 -5.16 2.12
C SER A 37 14.89 -6.45 1.76
N GLY A 38 14.24 -6.47 0.59
CA GLY A 38 13.44 -7.61 0.13
C GLY A 38 12.03 -7.74 0.74
N SER A 39 11.64 -6.89 1.70
CA SER A 39 10.35 -7.00 2.42
C SER A 39 9.10 -6.66 1.60
N GLY A 40 9.24 -6.30 0.31
CA GLY A 40 8.11 -5.99 -0.58
C GLY A 40 7.65 -4.52 -0.59
N LYS A 41 8.42 -3.59 -0.01
CA LYS A 41 8.09 -2.14 -0.02
C LYS A 41 7.90 -1.60 -1.44
N SER A 42 8.88 -1.85 -2.31
CA SER A 42 8.81 -1.41 -3.71
C SER A 42 7.66 -2.08 -4.43
N SER A 43 7.49 -3.39 -4.25
CA SER A 43 6.36 -4.15 -4.81
C SER A 43 4.98 -3.63 -4.37
N LEU A 44 4.89 -3.00 -3.20
CA LEU A 44 3.65 -2.39 -2.70
C LEU A 44 3.44 -0.96 -3.20
N ALA A 45 4.52 -0.21 -3.43
CA ALA A 45 4.47 1.22 -3.69
C ALA A 45 4.68 1.62 -5.17
N PHE A 46 5.32 0.75 -5.94
CA PHE A 46 5.78 1.00 -7.30
C PHE A 46 5.52 -0.20 -8.19
N ASP A 47 5.36 0.07 -9.49
CA ASP A 47 5.38 -0.95 -10.54
C ASP A 47 6.82 -1.07 -11.05
N THR A 48 7.50 -2.15 -10.68
CA THR A 48 8.83 -2.53 -11.17
C THR A 48 8.84 -4.02 -11.45
#